data_AF-A0A0G1MLH0-F1
#
_entry.id   AF-A0A0G1MLH0-F1
#
_cell.length_a   1.000
_cell.length_b   1.000
_cell.length_c   1.000
_cell.angle_alpha   90.00
_cell.angle_beta   90.00
_cell.angle_gamma   90.00
#
_symmetry.space_group_name_H-M   'P 1'
#
loop_
_entity.id
_entity.type
_entity.pdbx_description
1 polymer ?
#
loop_
_entity_poly.entity_id
_entity_poly.type
_entity_poly.pdbx_seq_one_letter_code
_entity_poly.pdbx_strand_id
1 'polypeptide(L)'
;MKELLPTVEKVSKERAIDAYKKFVEQGIKSPDALDLDDPEVIEANNLFEKWRAGLEDSARSNFEATKFYLDAGFDDPDYMLYVLSWLYSDANDLGKDANDLELTQLRNDMANEMRKIHGLLREPKA
;
A
#
# COMPACT_ATOMS: atom_id res chain seq x y z
N MET A 1 0.86 29.66 -27.74
CA MET A 1 0.80 28.19 -27.77
C MET A 1 0.20 27.75 -26.45
N LYS A 2 -0.90 26.98 -26.47
CA LYS A 2 -1.41 26.32 -25.26
C LYS A 2 -0.53 25.09 -25.05
N GLU A 3 0.37 25.13 -24.07
CA GLU A 3 1.07 23.94 -23.61
C GLU A 3 0.02 22.97 -23.06
N LEU A 4 -0.20 21.87 -23.77
CA LEU A 4 -0.97 20.73 -23.28
C LEU A 4 -0.10 20.10 -22.18
N LEU A 5 -0.38 20.45 -20.93
CA LEU A 5 0.13 19.70 -19.78
C LEU A 5 -0.22 18.23 -20.02
N PRO A 6 0.75 17.30 -19.95
CA PRO A 6 0.46 15.89 -20.13
C PRO A 6 -0.60 15.49 -19.10
N THR A 7 -1.75 15.03 -19.59
CA THR A 7 -2.76 14.40 -18.74
C THR A 7 -2.09 13.21 -18.07
N VAL A 8 -1.83 13.32 -16.77
CA VAL A 8 -1.36 12.19 -15.97
C VAL A 8 -2.36 11.06 -16.20
N GLU A 9 -1.90 9.98 -16.83
CA GLU A 9 -2.71 8.80 -17.04
C GLU A 9 -3.11 8.27 -15.66
N LYS A 10 -4.38 8.46 -15.27
CA LYS A 10 -4.88 8.02 -13.97
C LYS A 10 -4.98 6.50 -13.96
N VAL A 11 -4.08 5.86 -13.22
CA VAL A 11 -4.14 4.41 -12.95
C VAL A 11 -4.98 4.20 -11.69
N SER A 12 -5.92 3.25 -11.72
CA SER A 12 -6.69 2.87 -10.53
C SER A 12 -5.86 2.01 -9.58
N LYS A 13 -6.20 2.03 -8.29
CA LYS A 13 -5.53 1.20 -7.28
C LYS A 13 -5.63 -0.28 -7.64
N GLU A 14 -6.80 -0.73 -8.09
CA GLU A 14 -7.06 -2.11 -8.46
C GLU A 14 -6.16 -2.56 -9.61
N ARG A 15 -5.99 -1.72 -10.64
CA ARG A 15 -5.11 -2.04 -11.77
C ARG A 15 -3.65 -2.15 -11.33
N ALA A 16 -3.21 -1.27 -10.44
CA ALA A 16 -1.86 -1.35 -9.88
C ALA A 16 -1.68 -2.61 -9.02
N ILE A 17 -2.65 -2.95 -8.16
CA ILE A 17 -2.64 -4.17 -7.33
C ILE A 17 -2.60 -5.43 -8.20
N ASP A 18 -3.47 -5.50 -9.21
CA ASP A 18 -3.59 -6.69 -10.06
C ASP A 18 -2.28 -7.00 -10.81
N ALA A 19 -1.49 -5.97 -11.12
CA ALA A 19 -0.17 -6.15 -11.72
C ALA A 19 0.81 -6.91 -10.81
N TYR A 20 0.63 -6.88 -9.49
CA TYR A 20 1.47 -7.60 -8.53
C TYR A 20 0.92 -8.98 -8.14
N LYS A 21 -0.39 -9.22 -8.25
CA LYS A 21 -1.00 -10.49 -7.82
C LYS A 21 -0.37 -11.71 -8.48
N LYS A 22 0.03 -11.61 -9.74
CA LYS A 22 0.71 -12.69 -10.46
C LYS A 22 2.00 -13.16 -9.78
N PHE A 23 2.75 -12.26 -9.14
CA PHE A 23 3.99 -12.62 -8.44
C PHE A 23 3.69 -13.36 -7.14
N VAL A 24 2.63 -12.96 -6.44
CA VAL A 24 2.11 -13.66 -5.27
C VAL A 24 1.64 -15.06 -5.64
N GLU A 25 0.95 -15.21 -6.78
CA GLU A 25 0.52 -16.50 -7.34
C GLU A 25 1.72 -17.39 -7.73
N GLN A 26 2.84 -16.80 -8.14
CA GLN A 26 4.11 -17.49 -8.39
C GLN A 26 4.86 -17.86 -7.10
N GLY A 27 4.33 -17.49 -5.93
CA GLY A 27 4.89 -17.83 -4.63
C GLY A 27 5.84 -16.79 -4.04
N ILE A 28 5.94 -15.60 -4.64
CA ILE A 28 6.72 -14.50 -4.07
C ILE A 28 5.97 -13.91 -2.88
N LYS A 29 6.62 -13.87 -1.72
CA LYS A 29 5.99 -13.55 -0.44
C LYS A 29 6.25 -12.13 0.05
N SER A 30 7.35 -11.52 -0.39
CA SER A 30 7.73 -10.14 -0.08
C SER A 30 8.01 -9.36 -1.37
N PRO A 31 7.65 -8.06 -1.46
CA PRO A 31 8.03 -7.23 -2.58
C PRO A 31 9.56 -7.10 -2.75
N ASP A 32 10.34 -7.28 -1.67
CA ASP A 32 11.81 -7.23 -1.72
C ASP A 32 12.43 -8.42 -2.48
N ALA A 33 11.65 -9.47 -2.72
CA ALA A 33 12.07 -10.64 -3.49
C ALA A 33 11.75 -10.54 -4.99
N LEU A 34 11.19 -9.40 -5.44
CA LEU A 34 10.93 -9.16 -6.86
C LEU A 34 12.25 -8.87 -7.59
N ASP A 35 12.42 -9.48 -8.76
CA ASP A 35 13.54 -9.18 -9.65
C ASP A 35 13.32 -7.84 -10.34
N LEU A 36 14.11 -6.82 -9.96
CA LEU A 36 13.97 -5.47 -10.50
C LEU A 36 14.38 -5.35 -11.97
N ASP A 37 15.06 -6.35 -12.52
CA ASP A 37 15.41 -6.43 -13.95
C ASP A 37 14.34 -7.16 -14.78
N ASP A 38 13.35 -7.81 -14.14
CA ASP A 38 12.23 -8.44 -14.83
C ASP A 38 11.33 -7.36 -15.48
N PRO A 39 11.12 -7.39 -16.81
CA PRO A 39 10.22 -6.46 -17.49
C PRO A 39 8.81 -6.38 -16.88
N GLU A 40 8.31 -7.50 -16.35
CA GLU A 40 7.01 -7.57 -15.71
C GLU A 40 6.97 -6.84 -14.36
N VAL A 41 8.05 -6.91 -13.58
CA VAL A 41 8.19 -6.18 -12.30
C VAL A 41 8.33 -4.69 -12.58
N ILE A 42 9.09 -4.31 -13.61
CA ILE A 42 9.23 -2.93 -14.07
C ILE A 42 7.86 -2.37 -14.47
N GLU A 43 7.05 -3.12 -15.21
CA GLU A 43 5.70 -2.70 -15.59
C GLU A 43 4.80 -2.51 -14.35
N ALA A 44 4.82 -3.45 -13.40
CA ALA A 44 4.05 -3.34 -12.16
C ALA A 44 4.46 -2.11 -11.34
N ASN A 45 5.77 -1.86 -11.19
CA ASN A 45 6.32 -0.68 -10.53
C ASN A 45 5.88 0.62 -11.22
N ASN A 46 5.89 0.66 -12.55
CA ASN A 46 5.40 1.82 -13.30
C ASN A 46 3.91 2.10 -13.05
N LEU A 47 3.08 1.06 -12.93
CA LEU A 47 1.66 1.21 -12.61
C LEU A 47 1.46 1.69 -11.17
N PHE A 48 2.22 1.18 -10.22
CA PHE A 48 2.23 1.65 -8.83
C PHE A 48 2.61 3.13 -8.75
N GLU A 49 3.71 3.53 -9.37
CA GLU A 49 4.18 4.93 -9.34
C GLU A 49 3.18 5.88 -10.00
N LYS A 50 2.56 5.48 -11.12
CA LYS A 50 1.48 6.27 -11.75
C LYS A 50 0.25 6.42 -10.84
N TRP A 51 -0.15 5.35 -10.17
CA TRP A 51 -1.26 5.41 -9.21
C TRP A 51 -0.90 6.31 -8.02
N ARG A 52 0.28 6.12 -7.43
CA ARG A 52 0.78 6.88 -6.28
C ARG A 52 0.94 8.37 -6.58
N ALA A 53 1.47 8.72 -7.75
CA ALA A 53 1.59 10.11 -8.20
C ALA A 53 0.23 10.79 -8.42
N GLY A 54 -0.85 10.01 -8.59
CA GLY A 54 -2.21 10.50 -8.66
C GLY A 54 -2.87 10.74 -7.30
N LEU A 55 -2.23 10.36 -6.19
CA LEU A 55 -2.73 10.58 -4.84
C LEU A 55 -2.38 11.98 -4.36
N GLU A 56 -3.28 12.57 -3.56
CA GLU A 56 -3.00 13.83 -2.87
C GLU A 56 -1.97 13.60 -1.75
N ASP A 57 -1.18 14.61 -1.40
CA ASP A 57 -0.31 14.54 -0.22
C ASP A 57 -1.16 14.64 1.05
N SER A 58 -1.62 13.48 1.55
CA SER A 58 -2.48 13.37 2.71
C SER A 58 -2.15 12.13 3.53
N ALA A 59 -2.49 12.16 4.81
CA ALA A 59 -2.34 10.99 5.68
C ALA A 59 -3.15 9.78 5.20
N ARG A 60 -4.28 10.01 4.52
CA ARG A 60 -5.07 8.94 3.91
C ARG A 60 -4.31 8.28 2.76
N SER A 61 -3.72 9.09 1.87
CA SER A 61 -2.92 8.59 0.77
C SER A 61 -1.72 7.78 1.24
N ASN A 62 -1.04 8.25 2.30
CA ASN A 62 0.07 7.52 2.92
C ASN A 62 -0.40 6.18 3.48
N PHE A 63 -1.52 6.15 4.21
CA PHE A 63 -2.13 4.91 4.69
C PHE A 63 -2.40 3.91 3.56
N GLU A 64 -3.02 4.36 2.45
CA GLU A 64 -3.31 3.49 1.31
C GLU A 64 -2.05 2.98 0.61
N ALA A 65 -1.00 3.79 0.53
CA ALA A 65 0.29 3.40 -0.03
C ALA A 65 1.04 2.41 0.87
N THR A 66 1.06 2.64 2.19
CA THR A 66 1.74 1.80 3.19
C THR A 66 1.24 0.35 3.16
N LYS A 67 -0.07 0.14 2.96
CA LYS A 67 -0.67 -1.21 2.92
C LYS A 67 -0.79 -1.80 1.51
N PHE A 68 -0.28 -1.12 0.48
CA PHE A 68 -0.52 -1.48 -0.92
C PHE A 68 -0.10 -2.91 -1.26
N TYR A 69 1.13 -3.31 -0.89
CA TYR A 69 1.64 -4.65 -1.19
C TYR A 69 0.93 -5.75 -0.36
N LEU A 70 0.48 -5.43 0.86
CA LEU A 70 -0.36 -6.35 1.62
C LEU A 70 -1.73 -6.56 0.93
N ASP A 71 -2.32 -5.49 0.39
CA ASP A 71 -3.54 -5.59 -0.42
C ASP A 71 -3.33 -6.39 -1.71
N ALA A 72 -2.11 -6.42 -2.25
CA ALA A 72 -1.73 -7.27 -3.38
C ALA A 72 -1.52 -8.74 -3.02
N GLY A 73 -1.48 -9.08 -1.72
CA GLY A 73 -1.39 -10.44 -1.21
C GLY A 73 0.01 -10.88 -0.74
N PHE A 74 0.99 -9.97 -0.69
CA PHE A 74 2.28 -10.26 -0.07
C PHE A 74 2.08 -10.48 1.44
N ASP A 75 2.50 -11.65 1.94
CA ASP A 75 2.21 -12.18 3.28
C ASP A 75 3.49 -12.70 3.99
N ASP A 76 4.66 -12.19 3.59
CA ASP A 76 5.90 -12.41 4.32
C ASP A 76 5.82 -11.80 5.74
N PRO A 77 6.14 -12.57 6.80
CA PRO A 77 6.05 -12.08 8.17
C PRO A 77 6.95 -10.89 8.47
N ASP A 78 8.18 -10.86 7.95
CA ASP A 78 9.12 -9.78 8.22
C ASP A 78 8.66 -8.50 7.52
N TYR A 79 8.16 -8.63 6.28
CA TYR A 79 7.53 -7.51 5.57
C TYR A 79 6.30 -6.97 6.32
N MET A 80 5.42 -7.85 6.80
CA MET A 80 4.24 -7.47 7.59
C MET A 80 4.61 -6.72 8.88
N LEU A 81 5.72 -7.11 9.54
CA LEU A 81 6.24 -6.41 10.71
C LEU A 81 6.74 -4.99 10.36
N TYR A 82 7.38 -4.81 9.20
CA TYR A 82 7.77 -3.47 8.74
C TYR A 82 6.54 -2.60 8.46
N VAL A 83 5.54 -3.13 7.76
CA VAL A 83 4.29 -2.40 7.49
C VAL A 83 3.59 -2.01 8.80
N LEU A 84 3.53 -2.92 9.78
CA LEU A 84 3.02 -2.59 11.11
C LEU A 84 3.79 -1.43 11.75
N SER A 85 5.11 -1.46 11.70
CA SER A 85 5.95 -0.37 12.25
C SER A 85 5.66 0.98 11.58
N TRP A 86 5.47 1.00 10.26
CA TRP A 86 5.10 2.22 9.53
C TRP A 86 3.71 2.71 9.92
N LEU A 87 2.70 1.82 9.96
CA LEU A 87 1.34 2.17 10.39
C LEU A 87 1.31 2.71 11.82
N TYR A 88 2.13 2.18 12.73
CA TYR A 88 2.26 2.74 14.08
C TYR A 88 2.86 4.14 14.08
N SER A 89 3.88 4.39 13.25
CA SER A 89 4.47 5.73 13.11
C SER A 89 3.44 6.71 12.56
N ASP A 90 2.80 6.36 11.44
CA ASP A 90 1.78 7.19 10.78
C ASP A 90 0.65 7.52 11.76
N ALA A 91 0.15 6.53 12.51
CA ALA A 91 -0.92 6.73 13.49
C ALA A 91 -0.50 7.62 14.67
N ASN A 92 0.77 7.63 15.06
CA ASN A 92 1.28 8.50 16.12
C ASN A 92 1.46 9.95 15.65
N ASP A 93 1.77 10.13 14.36
CA ASP A 93 1.92 11.45 13.75
C ASP A 93 0.57 12.10 13.43
N LEU A 94 -0.52 11.31 13.39
CA LEU A 94 -1.86 11.84 13.29
C LEU A 94 -2.20 12.72 14.51
N GLY A 95 -2.79 13.89 14.25
CA GLY A 95 -3.39 14.75 15.27
C GLY A 95 -4.45 13.99 16.09
N LYS A 96 -4.95 14.58 17.19
CA LYS A 96 -5.89 13.94 18.15
C LYS A 96 -7.27 14.58 18.24
N ASP A 97 -7.64 15.45 17.29
CA ASP A 97 -8.98 16.05 17.28
C ASP A 97 -10.05 14.95 17.08
N ALA A 98 -11.08 14.96 17.92
CA ALA A 98 -12.20 14.03 17.90
C ALA A 98 -13.43 14.62 17.19
N ASN A 99 -13.44 15.93 16.92
CA ASN A 99 -14.49 16.59 16.14
C ASN A 99 -14.20 16.53 14.63
N ASP A 100 -12.96 16.18 14.26
CA ASP A 100 -12.59 15.85 12.89
C ASP A 100 -13.00 14.40 12.59
N LEU A 101 -14.09 14.26 11.84
CA LEU A 101 -14.66 12.97 11.47
C LEU A 101 -13.76 12.17 10.52
N GLU A 102 -13.09 12.84 9.58
CA GLU A 102 -12.21 12.18 8.61
C GLU A 102 -10.96 11.63 9.31
N LEU A 103 -10.36 12.44 10.18
CA LEU A 103 -9.23 12.03 11.00
C LEU A 103 -9.60 10.89 11.95
N THR A 104 -10.77 10.96 12.57
CA THR A 104 -11.28 9.88 13.45
C THR A 104 -11.48 8.58 12.67
N GLN A 105 -12.06 8.66 11.46
CA GLN A 105 -12.22 7.50 10.59
C GLN A 105 -10.88 6.91 10.17
N LEU A 106 -9.91 7.75 9.79
CA LEU A 106 -8.57 7.29 9.41
C LEU A 106 -7.87 6.53 10.55
N ARG A 107 -7.93 7.04 11.79
CA ARG A 107 -7.38 6.32 12.96
C ARG A 107 -8.04 4.96 13.16
N ASN A 108 -9.35 4.87 12.98
CA ASN A 108 -10.07 3.60 13.07
C ASN A 108 -9.65 2.63 11.97
N ASP A 109 -9.48 3.10 10.74
CA ASP A 109 -9.05 2.30 9.60
C ASP A 109 -7.63 1.77 9.80
N MET A 110 -6.69 2.61 10.25
CA MET A 110 -5.35 2.20 10.63
C MET A 110 -5.37 1.14 11.73
N ALA A 111 -6.18 1.35 12.79
CA ALA A 111 -6.31 0.39 13.87
C ALA A 111 -6.91 -0.95 13.42
N ASN A 112 -7.84 -0.93 12.48
CA ASN A 112 -8.42 -2.14 11.88
C ASN A 112 -7.37 -2.89 11.04
N GLU A 113 -6.60 -2.19 10.21
CA GLU A 113 -5.56 -2.82 9.38
C GLU A 113 -4.45 -3.40 10.25
N MET A 114 -3.97 -2.69 11.26
CA MET A 114 -2.99 -3.22 12.21
C MET A 114 -3.50 -4.50 12.90
N ARG A 115 -4.78 -4.53 13.31
CA ARG A 115 -5.40 -5.74 13.88
C ARG A 115 -5.44 -6.91 12.90
N LYS A 116 -5.75 -6.65 11.63
CA LYS A 116 -5.73 -7.66 10.56
C LYS A 116 -4.33 -8.24 10.38
N ILE A 117 -3.30 -7.40 10.27
CA ILE A 117 -1.91 -7.85 10.11
C ILE A 117 -1.46 -8.68 11.33
N HIS A 118 -1.78 -8.23 12.55
CA HIS A 118 -1.54 -9.01 13.77
C HIS A 118 -2.23 -10.37 13.77
N GLY A 119 -3.43 -10.47 13.17
CA GLY A 119 -4.13 -11.74 12.97
C GLY A 119 -3.35 -12.67 12.06
N LEU A 120 -2.96 -12.19 10.88
CA LEU A 120 -2.20 -12.95 9.89
C LEU A 120 -0.85 -13.45 10.43
N LEU A 121 -0.18 -12.64 11.26
CA LEU A 121 1.09 -13.03 11.90
C LEU A 121 0.94 -14.12 12.97
N ARG A 122 -0.26 -14.31 13.54
CA ARG A 122 -0.53 -15.29 14.61
C ARG A 122 -1.07 -16.62 14.09
N GLU A 123 -1.56 -16.67 12.86
CA GLU A 123 -2.06 -17.90 12.28
C GLU A 123 -0.89 -18.86 12.01
N PRO A 124 -0.92 -20.10 12.56
CA PRO A 124 0.08 -21.09 12.21
C PRO A 124 -0.02 -21.37 10.71
N LYS A 125 1.05 -21.09 9.97
CA LYS A 125 1.12 -21.44 8.54
C LYS A 125 0.94 -22.96 8.43
N ALA A 126 -0.17 -23.36 7.82
CA ALA A 126 -0.54 -24.77 7.59
C ALA A 126 0.48 -25.50 6.70
#